data_AF-A0A830B4B5-F1
#
_entry.id   AF-A0A830B4B5-F1
#
_cell.length_a   1.000
_cell.length_b   1.000
_cell.length_c   1.000
_cell.angle_alpha   90.00
_cell.angle_beta   90.00
_cell.angle_gamma   90.00
#
_symmetry.space_group_name_H-M   'P 1'
#
loop_
_entity.id
_entity.type
_entity.pdbx_description
1 polymer ?
#
loop_
_entity_poly.entity_id
_entity_poly.type
_entity_poly.pdbx_seq_one_letter_code
_entity_poly.pdbx_strand_id
1 'polypeptide(L)'
;MRLKARWSCLRKRTEMKLQDLPIVLGACCVLHNICEMRNKELGPEMKFQMFDDEVVPDNCVRSVNATYARDQIAHKLLHHNLAGTSFL
;
A
#
# COMPACT_ATOMS: atom_id res chain seq x y z
N MET A 1 -7.47 5.40 9.67
CA MET A 1 -8.10 5.31 8.33
C MET A 1 -9.32 6.22 8.18
N ARG A 2 -9.16 7.53 8.43
CA ARG A 2 -10.24 8.53 8.28
C ARG A 2 -10.07 9.38 7.02
N LEU A 3 -8.82 9.67 6.63
CA LEU A 3 -8.47 10.39 5.40
C LEU A 3 -9.01 9.69 4.14
N LYS A 4 -8.59 8.43 3.90
CA LYS A 4 -9.08 7.63 2.76
C LYS A 4 -10.59 7.42 2.79
N ALA A 5 -11.18 7.25 3.98
CA ALA A 5 -12.63 7.14 4.12
C ALA A 5 -13.33 8.41 3.59
N ARG A 6 -12.87 9.61 4.00
CA ARG A 6 -13.46 10.90 3.61
C ARG A 6 -13.40 11.22 2.13
N TRP A 7 -12.31 10.85 1.48
CA TRP A 7 -12.01 11.33 0.13
C TRP A 7 -12.11 10.18 -0.87
N SER A 8 -13.23 10.12 -1.59
CA SER A 8 -13.52 9.06 -2.57
C SER A 8 -12.50 9.00 -3.71
N CYS A 9 -11.86 10.12 -4.05
CA CYS A 9 -10.73 10.19 -4.99
C CYS A 9 -9.49 9.43 -4.53
N LEU A 10 -9.38 9.11 -3.24
CA LEU A 10 -8.31 8.27 -2.67
C LEU A 10 -8.70 6.79 -2.58
N ARG A 11 -9.97 6.46 -2.88
CA ARG A 11 -10.52 5.09 -2.79
C ARG A 11 -10.70 4.43 -4.15
N LYS A 12 -11.04 5.20 -5.17
CA LYS A 12 -11.27 4.69 -6.53
C LYS A 12 -10.04 4.90 -7.39
N ARG A 13 -9.92 4.13 -8.47
CA ARG A 13 -8.96 4.43 -9.53
C ARG A 13 -9.30 5.82 -10.07
N THR A 14 -8.43 6.78 -9.81
CA THR A 14 -8.61 8.15 -10.27
C THR A 14 -7.82 8.30 -11.57
N GLU A 15 -8.52 8.59 -12.66
CA GLU A 15 -7.89 8.94 -13.95
C GLU A 15 -7.42 10.38 -13.88
N MET A 16 -6.22 10.57 -13.33
CA MET A 16 -5.57 11.87 -13.24
C MET A 16 -4.11 11.76 -13.67
N LYS A 17 -3.53 12.86 -14.16
CA LYS A 17 -2.11 12.88 -14.53
C LYS A 17 -1.29 12.60 -13.26
N LEU A 18 -0.23 11.81 -13.39
CA LEU A 18 0.66 11.49 -12.27
C LEU A 18 1.24 12.75 -11.60
N GLN A 19 1.44 13.80 -12.39
CA GLN A 19 1.91 15.12 -11.93
C GLN A 19 0.92 15.84 -11.01
N ASP A 20 -0.38 15.58 -11.16
CA ASP A 20 -1.44 16.20 -10.35
C ASP A 20 -1.66 15.44 -9.03
N LEU A 21 -1.14 14.21 -8.92
CA LEU A 21 -1.32 13.34 -7.76
C LEU A 21 -0.85 13.98 -6.44
N PRO A 22 0.34 14.62 -6.37
CA PRO A 22 0.79 15.28 -5.15
C PRO A 22 -0.16 16.42 -4.71
N ILE A 23 -0.72 17.17 -5.67
CA ILE A 23 -1.62 18.28 -5.39
C ILE A 23 -2.92 17.77 -4.77
N VAL A 24 -3.54 16.75 -5.38
CA VAL A 24 -4.78 16.16 -4.87
C VAL A 24 -4.57 15.52 -3.51
N LEU A 25 -3.45 14.82 -3.30
CA LEU A 25 -3.11 14.26 -1.99
C LEU A 25 -2.94 15.37 -0.95
N GLY A 26 -2.21 16.44 -1.27
CA GLY A 26 -2.01 17.60 -0.40
C GLY A 26 -3.33 18.26 -0.01
N ALA A 27 -4.21 18.51 -0.98
CA ALA A 27 -5.53 19.08 -0.74
C ALA A 27 -6.38 18.20 0.17
N CYS A 28 -6.41 16.88 -0.07
CA CYS A 28 -7.13 15.93 0.76
C CYS A 28 -6.63 15.93 2.22
N CYS A 29 -5.31 16.01 2.42
CA CYS A 29 -4.70 16.08 3.76
C CYS A 29 -5.07 17.37 4.49
N VAL A 30 -4.95 18.53 3.84
CA VAL A 30 -5.29 19.83 4.46
C VAL A 30 -6.77 19.86 4.85
N LEU A 31 -7.66 19.49 3.93
CA LEU A 31 -9.10 19.48 4.19
C LEU A 31 -9.48 18.46 5.27
N HIS A 32 -8.79 17.32 5.33
CA HIS A 32 -8.98 16.35 6.39
C HIS A 32 -8.64 16.92 7.77
N ASN A 33 -7.49 17.58 7.89
CA ASN A 33 -7.06 18.19 9.14
C ASN A 33 -8.07 19.24 9.61
N ILE A 34 -8.61 20.07 8.71
CA ILE A 34 -9.67 21.03 9.05
C ILE A 34 -10.90 20.32 9.61
N CYS A 35 -11.31 19.20 9.01
CA CYS A 35 -12.44 18.42 9.49
C CYS A 35 -12.15 17.74 10.85
N GLU A 36 -10.92 17.27 11.09
CA GLU A 36 -10.51 16.74 12.40
C GLU A 36 -10.51 17.84 13.47
N MET A 37 -9.94 19.02 13.18
CA MET A 37 -9.93 20.17 14.10
C MET A 37 -11.35 20.61 14.51
N ARG A 38 -12.32 20.42 13.62
CA ARG A 38 -13.73 20.74 13.87
C ARG A 38 -14.53 19.58 14.49
N ASN A 39 -13.87 18.49 14.88
CA ASN A 39 -14.49 17.27 15.39
C ASN A 39 -15.64 16.75 14.50
N LYS A 40 -15.54 16.93 13.17
CA LYS A 40 -16.55 16.40 12.25
C LYS A 40 -16.42 14.89 12.18
N GLU A 41 -17.41 14.17 12.68
CA GLU A 41 -17.41 12.71 12.60
C GLU A 41 -17.60 12.21 11.17
N LEU A 42 -17.22 10.95 10.96
CA LEU A 42 -17.47 10.24 9.72
C LEU A 42 -18.82 9.54 9.82
N GLY A 43 -19.76 9.92 8.96
CA GLY A 43 -21.05 9.25 8.91
C GLY A 43 -20.93 7.77 8.53
N PRO A 44 -21.91 6.95 8.91
CA PRO A 44 -21.91 5.51 8.64
C PRO A 44 -21.83 5.16 7.14
N GLU A 45 -22.29 6.03 6.26
CA GLU A 45 -22.18 5.93 4.80
C GLU A 45 -20.73 6.03 4.28
N MET A 46 -19.84 6.62 5.08
CA MET A 46 -18.43 6.80 4.75
C MET A 46 -17.56 5.66 5.30
N LYS A 47 -18.15 4.65 5.96
CA LYS A 47 -17.41 3.46 6.42
C LYS A 47 -16.83 2.73 5.22
N PHE A 48 -15.52 2.58 5.21
CA PHE A 48 -14.79 1.88 4.16
C PHE A 48 -14.46 0.46 4.64
N GLN A 49 -14.88 -0.56 3.88
CA GLN A 49 -14.49 -1.93 4.11
C GLN A 49 -13.08 -2.13 3.54
N MET A 50 -12.13 -2.49 4.40
CA MET A 50 -10.80 -2.82 3.96
C MET A 50 -10.83 -4.17 3.25
N PHE A 51 -10.38 -4.21 2.01
CA PHE A 51 -9.87 -5.44 1.42
C PHE A 51 -8.38 -5.43 1.70
N ASP A 52 -7.92 -6.40 2.47
CA ASP A 52 -6.49 -6.67 2.55
C ASP A 52 -6.11 -7.34 1.24
N ASP A 53 -5.14 -6.78 0.51
CA ASP A 53 -4.61 -7.38 -0.71
C ASP A 53 -3.68 -8.54 -0.32
N GLU A 54 -4.21 -9.50 0.46
CA GLU A 54 -3.51 -10.73 0.76
C GLU A 54 -3.37 -11.52 -0.55
N VAL A 55 -2.19 -11.42 -1.16
CA VAL A 55 -1.79 -12.28 -2.27
C VAL A 55 -1.51 -13.66 -1.68
N VAL A 56 -2.57 -14.46 -1.50
CA VAL A 56 -2.44 -15.88 -1.17
C VAL A 56 -1.81 -16.58 -2.38
N PRO A 57 -0.61 -17.15 -2.25
CA PRO A 57 0.01 -17.85 -3.37
C PRO A 57 -0.85 -19.09 -3.72
N ASP A 58 -1.35 -19.14 -4.96
CA ASP A 58 -2.20 -20.23 -5.48
C ASP A 58 -1.53 -21.62 -5.38
N ASN A 59 -0.19 -21.65 -5.29
CA ASN A 59 0.60 -22.86 -5.11
C ASN A 59 1.15 -22.97 -3.68
N CYS A 60 0.43 -23.70 -2.81
CA CYS A 60 0.93 -24.12 -1.50
C CYS A 60 1.98 -25.26 -1.60
N VAL A 61 2.14 -25.89 -2.77
CA VAL A 61 3.05 -27.04 -2.95
C VAL A 61 4.44 -26.56 -3.37
N ARG A 62 5.24 -26.12 -2.39
CA ARG A 62 6.70 -26.13 -2.53
C ARG A 62 7.22 -27.39 -1.85
N SER A 63 7.77 -28.33 -2.62
CA SER A 63 8.48 -29.46 -2.02
C SER A 63 9.58 -28.94 -1.08
N VAL A 64 9.98 -29.75 -0.10
CA VAL A 64 11.05 -29.37 0.84
C VAL A 64 12.31 -28.93 0.08
N ASN A 65 12.63 -29.59 -1.04
CA ASN A 65 13.72 -29.22 -1.94
C ASN A 65 13.54 -27.83 -2.58
N ALA A 66 12.33 -27.49 -3.04
CA ALA A 66 12.06 -26.18 -3.64
C ALA A 66 12.19 -25.04 -2.61
N THR A 67 11.73 -25.28 -1.38
CA THR A 67 11.88 -24.34 -0.26
C THR A 67 13.36 -24.15 0.08
N TYR A 68 14.11 -25.25 0.23
CA TYR A 68 15.54 -25.20 0.51
C TYR A 68 16.33 -24.48 -0.58
N ALA A 69 16.06 -24.77 -1.86
CA ALA A 69 16.71 -24.11 -2.99
C ALA A 69 16.42 -22.60 -3.01
N ARG A 70 15.16 -22.19 -2.77
CA ARG A 70 14.79 -20.77 -2.66
C ARG A 70 15.56 -20.08 -1.53
N ASP A 71 15.61 -20.70 -0.35
CA ASP A 71 16.23 -20.11 0.83
C ASP A 71 17.76 -20.00 0.64
N GLN A 72 18.39 -20.98 -0.04
CA GLN A 72 19.80 -20.88 -0.44
C GLN A 72 20.07 -19.74 -1.43
N ILE A 73 19.19 -19.54 -2.41
CA ILE A 73 19.32 -18.42 -3.37
C ILE A 73 19.24 -17.09 -2.61
N ALA A 74 18.24 -16.92 -1.74
CA ALA A 74 18.08 -15.72 -0.94
C ALA A 74 19.31 -15.47 -0.05
N HIS A 75 19.80 -16.50 0.64
CA HIS A 75 21.02 -16.41 1.46
C HIS A 75 22.23 -15.95 0.63
N LYS A 76 22.45 -16.53 -0.56
CA LYS A 76 23.57 -16.12 -1.43
C LYS A 76 23.44 -14.67 -1.88
N LEU A 77 22.24 -14.24 -2.30
CA LEU A 77 22.01 -12.87 -2.75
C LEU A 77 22.26 -11.84 -1.65
N LEU A 78 21.81 -12.13 -0.43
CA LEU A 78 21.95 -11.23 0.73
C LEU A 78 23.38 -11.22 1.28
N HIS A 79 24.05 -12.37 1.38
CA HIS A 79 25.39 -12.43 1.96
C HIS A 79 26.49 -12.06 0.96
N HIS A 80 26.25 -12.22 -0.35
CA HIS A 80 27.24 -11.86 -1.37
C HIS A 80 26.97 -10.48 -1.99
N ASN A 81 25.98 -9.73 -1.47
CA ASN A 81 25.56 -8.41 -1.98
C ASN A 81 25.17 -8.40 -3.47
N LEU A 82 24.78 -9.56 -4.05
CA LEU A 82 24.27 -9.63 -5.42
C LEU A 82 22.83 -9.14 -5.54
N ALA A 83 22.14 -8.86 -4.43
CA ALA A 83 20.75 -8.38 -4.40
C ALA A 83 20.55 -6.95 -4.97
N GLY A 84 21.57 -6.32 -5.57
CA GLY A 84 21.43 -5.07 -6.31
C GLY A 84 21.07 -3.85 -5.47
N THR A 85 21.23 -3.90 -4.15
CA THR A 85 20.97 -2.75 -3.26
C THR A 85 22.15 -1.77 -3.15
N SER A 86 23.20 -1.92 -3.96
CA SER A 86 24.17 -0.83 -4.21
C SER A 86 23.53 0.21 -5.13
N PHE A 87 22.56 0.95 -4.60
CA PHE A 87 22.20 2.24 -5.15
C PHE A 87 23.24 3.25 -4.63
N LEU A 88 24.20 3.60 -5.50
CA LEU A 88 24.84 4.91 -5.49
C LEU A 88 24.05 5.83 -6.43
#